data_AF-A0A4Y2I3W9-F1
#
_entry.id   AF-A0A4Y2I3W9-F1
#
_cell.length_a   1.000
_cell.length_b   1.000
_cell.length_c   1.000
_cell.angle_alpha   90.00
_cell.angle_beta   90.00
_cell.angle_gamma   90.00
#
_symmetry.space_group_name_H-M   'P 1'
#
loop_
_entity.id
_entity.type
_entity.pdbx_description
1 polymer ?
#
loop_
_entity_poly.entity_id
_entity_poly.type
_entity_poly.pdbx_seq_one_letter_code
_entity_poly.pdbx_strand_id
1 'polypeptide(L)'
;MTRASLSSIRLLKLGRSISLSRLRLHAIGRMFDLYRAPGPHTRRIFCGIGFRTWNPLALMPRFTTKSSWPLHRQVIATNACRAFSVEKTETPKYWHAKFPDKKPRSFDEMPTVEDPQIDPYKLHEIYPQWFKKYGYVVRQPVGNGKYAVHTFHFDDFDTVYMGDNVYYRATRKPPQRLSHQVLKHYRENNKDLYDNVGLGPGDGDYVGRIRDMIRDSMSTRIDEKLEKVADDLIEIIRDKVGEGGEIELLPWLFRWGFENVGMKFLDKRLGALSQTGNEEADKMVEAAAITNEMVALTTLDPVTDYAERYRKVESSEGYFYSVLKKYIEEIASQPDSKCAVKKILEKNPKDAITVTLDGFQGALQTVPLTVLMALYNVARNKDIQVQAREELVKYLPTKDSKYRSSNIAPPVIISRILWETLRFNPPIIGNGRIIKSDMVLGGYNVPKETNVILHFQVASLLEEFYSDPLKFNPNRFESTNVERVRKVFGVGPARACIGVGFAINTIHLILLKMLRNFDFSYDGGEIAMINRLHNEPEKPLFLKLKPLPE
;
A
#
# COMPACT_ATOMS: atom_id res chain seq x y z
N MET A 1 26.81 -30.79 -59.96
CA MET A 1 26.51 -32.23 -59.87
C MET A 1 27.82 -32.97 -59.81
N THR A 2 28.12 -33.66 -58.70
CA THR A 2 29.50 -34.05 -58.38
C THR A 2 29.50 -35.30 -57.49
N ARG A 3 30.48 -36.20 -57.69
CA ARG A 3 30.61 -37.49 -56.98
C ARG A 3 31.69 -37.43 -55.88
N ALA A 4 31.66 -38.41 -54.98
CA ALA A 4 32.64 -38.58 -53.90
C ALA A 4 33.89 -39.36 -54.36
N SER A 5 35.02 -39.17 -53.66
CA SER A 5 35.64 -40.25 -52.85
C SER A 5 36.84 -39.75 -52.00
N LEU A 6 37.12 -40.49 -50.91
CA LEU A 6 38.41 -40.88 -50.31
C LEU A 6 39.70 -40.14 -50.76
N SER A 7 40.71 -39.84 -49.93
CA SER A 7 40.96 -39.91 -48.46
C SER A 7 42.26 -39.11 -48.17
N SER A 8 43.21 -39.30 -47.22
CA SER A 8 43.53 -40.28 -46.16
C SER A 8 44.73 -39.77 -45.31
N ILE A 9 45.11 -40.48 -44.21
CA ILE A 9 46.51 -40.64 -43.69
C ILE A 9 47.21 -39.37 -43.08
N ARG A 10 48.01 -39.35 -41.98
CA ARG A 10 48.58 -40.26 -40.92
C ARG A 10 49.01 -39.34 -39.72
N LEU A 11 49.35 -39.73 -38.47
CA LEU A 11 49.14 -40.90 -37.57
C LEU A 11 49.69 -40.57 -36.14
N LEU A 12 49.11 -41.15 -35.07
CA LEU A 12 49.76 -41.52 -33.78
C LEU A 12 50.27 -40.40 -32.82
N LYS A 13 50.59 -40.66 -31.53
CA LYS A 13 49.97 -41.42 -30.40
C LYS A 13 50.86 -41.27 -29.14
N LEU A 14 50.38 -41.73 -27.96
CA LEU A 14 51.08 -41.80 -26.65
C LEU A 14 51.33 -40.42 -25.99
N GLY A 15 51.13 -40.19 -24.68
CA GLY A 15 50.45 -40.99 -23.66
C GLY A 15 51.35 -41.60 -22.57
N ARG A 16 51.37 -40.99 -21.38
CA ARG A 16 51.75 -41.61 -20.09
C ARG A 16 51.28 -40.76 -18.91
N SER A 17 51.03 -41.41 -17.78
CA SER A 17 50.74 -40.79 -16.48
C SER A 17 52.01 -40.71 -15.62
N ILE A 18 52.10 -39.69 -14.77
CA ILE A 18 53.00 -39.63 -13.60
C ILE A 18 52.18 -39.02 -12.44
N SER A 19 52.41 -39.50 -11.22
CA SER A 19 51.87 -38.95 -9.98
C SER A 19 53.01 -38.69 -8.98
N LEU A 20 52.67 -38.22 -7.77
CA LEU A 20 53.58 -37.87 -6.65
C LEU A 20 54.30 -36.50 -6.80
N SER A 21 54.59 -35.74 -5.73
CA SER A 21 53.97 -35.69 -4.38
C SER A 21 54.45 -34.48 -3.55
N ARG A 22 53.72 -34.16 -2.46
CA ARG A 22 54.20 -33.56 -1.18
C ARG A 22 54.95 -32.20 -1.20
N LEU A 23 54.28 -31.18 -0.65
CA LEU A 23 54.52 -30.63 0.72
C LEU A 23 53.14 -30.15 1.24
N ARG A 24 52.65 -30.48 2.46
CA ARG A 24 53.12 -30.19 3.84
C ARG A 24 53.12 -28.68 4.16
N LEU A 25 52.56 -28.19 5.29
CA LEU A 25 51.71 -28.79 6.35
C LEU A 25 51.11 -27.65 7.25
N HIS A 26 50.18 -27.99 8.16
CA HIS A 26 49.44 -27.15 9.14
C HIS A 26 48.29 -26.29 8.54
N ALA A 27 47.05 -26.24 9.06
CA ALA A 27 46.41 -26.47 10.39
C ALA A 27 46.34 -25.17 11.24
N ILE A 28 45.16 -24.56 11.50
CA ILE A 28 44.04 -24.86 12.45
C ILE A 28 44.03 -23.84 13.62
N GLY A 29 42.84 -23.37 14.01
CA GLY A 29 42.59 -22.43 15.12
C GLY A 29 42.30 -21.01 14.60
N ARG A 30 41.12 -20.37 14.78
CA ARG A 30 40.13 -20.20 15.88
C ARG A 30 40.45 -19.08 16.88
N MET A 31 39.36 -18.42 17.29
CA MET A 31 39.13 -17.48 18.40
C MET A 31 39.18 -15.99 17.99
N PHE A 32 38.13 -15.17 18.18
CA PHE A 32 37.41 -14.79 19.43
C PHE A 32 38.42 -14.30 20.48
N ASP A 33 38.56 -13.01 20.77
CA ASP A 33 37.51 -12.08 21.20
C ASP A 33 37.99 -10.62 21.08
N LEU A 34 37.04 -9.67 21.19
CA LEU A 34 37.13 -8.42 21.98
C LEU A 34 36.07 -7.41 21.49
N TYR A 35 35.04 -7.18 22.30
CA TYR A 35 34.85 -5.89 22.99
C TYR A 35 33.61 -5.92 23.90
N ARG A 36 33.83 -5.77 25.21
CA ARG A 36 32.81 -5.42 26.21
C ARG A 36 33.31 -4.19 26.98
N ALA A 37 32.39 -3.28 27.32
CA ALA A 37 32.67 -2.17 28.24
C ALA A 37 32.71 -2.66 29.71
N PRO A 38 33.26 -1.86 30.63
CA PRO A 38 32.39 -0.94 31.38
C PRO A 38 32.99 0.48 31.63
N GLY A 39 32.18 1.39 32.19
CA GLY A 39 32.64 2.66 32.79
C GLY A 39 32.91 2.50 34.31
N PRO A 40 32.66 3.52 35.18
CA PRO A 40 32.16 4.89 34.96
C PRO A 40 33.02 5.99 35.65
N HIS A 41 32.63 7.28 35.58
CA HIS A 41 32.79 8.27 36.68
C HIS A 41 31.98 9.57 36.45
N THR A 42 31.89 10.45 37.46
CA THR A 42 30.90 11.55 37.54
C THR A 42 31.49 12.89 38.01
N ARG A 43 30.92 14.01 37.48
CA ARG A 43 30.86 15.43 37.98
C ARG A 43 30.82 16.39 36.77
N ARG A 44 30.27 17.61 36.81
CA ARG A 44 29.11 18.23 37.54
C ARG A 44 28.94 19.66 36.97
N ILE A 45 27.71 20.13 36.76
CA ILE A 45 27.29 21.57 36.72
C ILE A 45 27.88 22.48 35.60
N PHE A 46 26.99 23.00 34.75
CA PHE A 46 26.83 24.46 34.55
C PHE A 46 25.37 24.77 34.14
N CYS A 47 24.92 26.03 34.28
CA CYS A 47 23.53 26.44 34.09
C CYS A 47 23.42 27.85 33.44
N GLY A 48 22.26 28.15 32.82
CA GLY A 48 22.10 29.27 31.87
C GLY A 48 22.66 28.90 30.48
N ILE A 49 22.23 29.46 29.36
CA ILE A 49 21.33 30.58 29.00
C ILE A 49 20.51 30.05 27.79
N GLY A 50 19.25 30.37 27.46
CA GLY A 50 18.33 31.46 27.80
C GLY A 50 17.51 31.72 26.52
N PHE A 51 16.18 31.71 26.59
CA PHE A 51 15.32 31.78 25.39
C PHE A 51 15.44 33.12 24.64
N ARG A 52 15.61 33.07 23.30
CA ARG A 52 15.33 34.20 22.39
C ARG A 52 14.58 33.73 21.15
N THR A 53 13.28 34.01 21.13
CA THR A 53 12.44 33.89 19.92
C THR A 53 12.76 35.00 18.93
N TRP A 54 13.20 34.65 17.72
CA TRP A 54 13.32 35.61 16.61
C TRP A 54 12.02 35.67 15.80
N ASN A 55 11.61 36.89 15.42
CA ASN A 55 10.39 37.17 14.67
C ASN A 55 10.71 38.06 13.45
N PRO A 56 10.74 37.52 12.22
CA PRO A 56 11.09 38.27 11.02
C PRO A 56 9.85 38.83 10.29
N LEU A 57 9.33 39.96 10.77
CA LEU A 57 8.36 40.79 10.03
C LEU A 57 8.80 42.26 10.01
N ALA A 58 9.75 42.56 9.12
CA ALA A 58 10.18 43.91 8.77
C ALA A 58 10.70 43.93 7.31
N LEU A 59 10.73 45.13 6.71
CA LEU A 59 11.22 45.44 5.35
C LEU A 59 10.33 45.01 4.17
N MET A 60 9.32 45.84 3.87
CA MET A 60 8.93 46.17 2.49
C MET A 60 8.72 47.69 2.36
N PRO A 61 9.20 48.36 1.28
CA PRO A 61 8.96 49.79 1.06
C PRO A 61 7.52 50.10 0.62
N ARG A 62 7.08 51.34 0.83
CA ARG A 62 5.82 51.86 0.27
C ARG A 62 6.04 52.39 -1.15
N PHE A 63 5.09 52.12 -2.05
CA PHE A 63 4.81 52.97 -3.22
C PHE A 63 3.30 53.16 -3.38
N THR A 64 2.89 54.30 -3.92
CA THR A 64 1.48 54.75 -3.96
C THR A 64 1.14 55.43 -5.28
N THR A 65 0.03 55.03 -5.90
CA THR A 65 -0.73 55.82 -6.90
C THR A 65 -2.21 55.41 -6.87
N LYS A 66 -3.11 56.25 -7.41
CA LYS A 66 -4.58 56.09 -7.36
C LYS A 66 -5.22 56.14 -8.75
N SER A 67 -6.09 55.18 -9.06
CA SER A 67 -7.28 55.29 -9.96
C SER A 67 -7.97 53.90 -10.01
N SER A 68 -9.17 53.69 -9.43
CA SER A 68 -10.52 54.16 -9.79
C SER A 68 -11.14 53.47 -11.02
N TRP A 69 -11.90 52.38 -10.80
CA TRP A 69 -13.31 52.11 -11.19
C TRP A 69 -13.72 50.76 -10.54
N PRO A 70 -15.02 50.42 -10.34
CA PRO A 70 -15.47 49.51 -9.27
C PRO A 70 -15.86 48.08 -9.71
N LEU A 71 -16.13 47.23 -8.70
CA LEU A 71 -16.90 45.96 -8.77
C LEU A 71 -16.45 44.89 -9.77
N HIS A 72 -15.51 44.01 -9.35
CA HIS A 72 -15.53 42.52 -9.54
C HIS A 72 -14.21 41.82 -9.13
N ARG A 73 -13.67 42.06 -7.91
CA ARG A 73 -12.49 41.33 -7.39
C ARG A 73 -12.58 40.93 -5.91
N GLN A 74 -13.54 40.07 -5.58
CA GLN A 74 -13.59 39.37 -4.29
C GLN A 74 -14.27 37.98 -4.41
N VAL A 75 -13.55 37.01 -5.02
CA VAL A 75 -13.81 35.55 -4.97
C VAL A 75 -12.53 34.79 -5.33
N ILE A 76 -11.84 35.22 -6.40
CA ILE A 76 -10.77 34.44 -7.06
C ILE A 76 -9.39 34.75 -6.47
N ALA A 77 -9.18 34.45 -5.17
CA ALA A 77 -7.86 34.62 -4.52
C ALA A 77 -7.59 33.77 -3.25
N THR A 78 -8.27 32.63 -3.03
CA THR A 78 -8.14 31.90 -1.75
C THR A 78 -8.03 30.37 -1.81
N ASN A 79 -8.60 29.69 -2.81
CA ASN A 79 -8.82 28.24 -2.72
C ASN A 79 -7.67 27.35 -3.26
N ALA A 80 -6.73 27.88 -4.04
CA ALA A 80 -5.74 27.06 -4.76
C ALA A 80 -4.49 26.62 -3.95
N CYS A 81 -4.24 27.25 -2.79
CA CYS A 81 -2.99 27.07 -2.01
C CYS A 81 -3.21 26.64 -0.55
N ARG A 82 -4.30 25.94 -0.23
CA ARG A 82 -4.35 25.09 0.98
C ARG A 82 -3.71 23.72 0.72
N ALA A 83 -2.43 23.73 0.35
CA ALA A 83 -1.55 22.68 0.86
C ALA A 83 -1.61 22.78 2.39
N PHE A 84 -1.73 21.65 3.11
CA PHE A 84 -1.98 21.67 4.55
C PHE A 84 -0.87 22.40 5.30
N SER A 85 -1.11 23.68 5.61
CA SER A 85 -0.36 24.40 6.63
C SER A 85 -0.62 23.66 7.93
N VAL A 86 0.41 23.00 8.44
CA VAL A 86 0.43 22.53 9.82
C VAL A 86 0.52 23.78 10.69
N GLU A 87 -0.63 24.39 10.93
CA GLU A 87 -0.84 25.25 12.09
C GLU A 87 -0.33 24.50 13.32
N LYS A 88 0.21 25.24 14.29
CA LYS A 88 0.65 24.65 15.56
C LYS A 88 -0.56 24.31 16.42
N THR A 89 -1.39 23.38 15.95
CA THR A 89 -2.32 22.65 16.79
C THR A 89 -1.50 22.03 17.92
N GLU A 90 -1.96 22.22 19.16
CA GLU A 90 -1.37 21.53 20.30
C GLU A 90 -1.41 20.03 20.02
N THR A 91 -0.36 19.30 20.42
CA THR A 91 -0.33 17.84 20.34
C THR A 91 -1.62 17.31 20.97
N PRO A 92 -2.52 16.62 20.23
CA PRO A 92 -3.88 16.38 20.71
C PRO A 92 -3.88 15.71 22.09
N LYS A 93 -4.59 16.32 23.05
CA LYS A 93 -4.59 15.94 24.49
C LYS A 93 -5.36 14.63 24.79
N TYR A 94 -5.35 13.70 23.84
CA TYR A 94 -6.04 12.41 23.87
C TYR A 94 -5.06 11.26 23.57
N TRP A 95 -3.94 11.20 24.30
CA TRP A 95 -2.92 10.14 24.17
C TRP A 95 -2.53 9.49 25.50
N HIS A 96 -3.50 9.36 26.40
CA HIS A 96 -3.36 8.58 27.64
C HIS A 96 -4.61 7.72 27.88
N ALA A 97 -4.85 6.75 27.01
CA ALA A 97 -5.42 5.50 27.48
C ALA A 97 -4.39 4.87 28.44
N LYS A 98 -4.53 5.16 29.74
CA LYS A 98 -3.75 4.48 30.76
C LYS A 98 -4.18 3.01 30.77
N PHE A 99 -3.39 2.15 30.14
CA PHE A 99 -3.17 0.82 30.70
C PHE A 99 -2.89 1.02 32.21
N PRO A 100 -3.61 0.30 33.10
CA PRO A 100 -3.74 0.70 34.51
C PRO A 100 -2.37 0.85 35.18
N ASP A 101 -2.26 1.74 36.17
CA ASP A 101 -1.02 2.25 36.83
C ASP A 101 -0.10 1.20 37.52
N LYS A 102 -0.26 -0.08 37.19
CA LYS A 102 0.67 -1.18 37.46
C LYS A 102 1.92 -1.05 36.59
N LYS A 103 3.07 -1.45 37.14
CA LYS A 103 4.34 -1.59 36.40
C LYS A 103 4.15 -2.53 35.19
N PRO A 104 4.65 -2.17 33.98
CA PRO A 104 4.56 -3.05 32.81
C PRO A 104 5.21 -4.41 33.04
N ARG A 105 4.54 -5.47 32.58
CA ARG A 105 4.96 -6.88 32.72
C ARG A 105 6.14 -7.22 31.81
N SER A 106 6.90 -8.27 32.14
CA SER A 106 8.01 -8.75 31.30
C SER A 106 7.50 -9.32 29.97
N PHE A 107 8.38 -9.39 28.97
CA PHE A 107 8.02 -9.94 27.65
C PHE A 107 7.59 -11.41 27.71
N ASP A 108 8.07 -12.16 28.71
CA ASP A 108 7.79 -13.59 28.87
C ASP A 108 6.46 -13.90 29.57
N GLU A 109 5.84 -12.90 30.19
CA GLU A 109 4.45 -12.97 30.68
C GLU A 109 3.41 -12.69 29.57
N MET A 110 3.84 -12.37 28.34
CA MET A 110 2.92 -12.11 27.22
C MET A 110 2.26 -13.41 26.75
N PRO A 111 0.93 -13.43 26.49
CA PRO A 111 0.25 -14.59 25.94
C PRO A 111 0.95 -15.05 24.66
N THR A 112 1.17 -16.35 24.54
CA THR A 112 1.93 -16.93 23.43
C THR A 112 1.02 -17.80 22.59
N VAL A 113 1.13 -17.73 21.26
CA VAL A 113 0.35 -18.57 20.34
C VAL A 113 0.74 -20.04 20.55
N GLU A 114 -0.21 -20.84 21.04
CA GLU A 114 -0.01 -22.26 21.37
C GLU A 114 0.14 -23.15 20.12
N ASP A 115 -0.71 -22.93 19.11
CA ASP A 115 -0.64 -23.58 17.80
C ASP A 115 -0.34 -22.53 16.72
N PRO A 116 0.87 -22.53 16.14
CA PRO A 116 1.27 -21.60 15.10
C PRO A 116 0.85 -22.05 13.68
N GLN A 117 0.14 -23.17 13.51
CA GLN A 117 -0.33 -23.62 12.19
C GLN A 117 -1.50 -22.75 11.70
N ILE A 118 -1.14 -21.66 11.02
CA ILE A 118 -2.07 -20.67 10.46
C ILE A 118 -2.42 -21.08 9.03
N ASP A 119 -3.71 -21.22 8.73
CA ASP A 119 -4.18 -21.23 7.34
C ASP A 119 -3.97 -19.81 6.74
N PRO A 120 -3.08 -19.65 5.75
CA PRO A 120 -2.75 -18.34 5.17
C PRO A 120 -3.93 -17.70 4.43
N TYR A 121 -4.95 -18.48 4.06
CA TYR A 121 -6.16 -18.01 3.38
C TYR A 121 -7.24 -17.51 4.36
N LYS A 122 -7.17 -17.93 5.63
CA LYS A 122 -8.16 -17.62 6.69
C LYS A 122 -7.70 -16.62 7.75
N LEU A 123 -6.66 -15.82 7.47
CA LEU A 123 -6.15 -14.79 8.39
C LEU A 123 -7.24 -13.85 8.95
N HIS A 124 -8.22 -13.53 8.13
CA HIS A 124 -9.35 -12.67 8.49
C HIS A 124 -10.34 -13.32 9.47
N GLU A 125 -10.36 -14.66 9.59
CA GLU A 125 -11.06 -15.42 10.64
C GLU A 125 -10.16 -15.64 11.87
N ILE A 126 -8.89 -15.98 11.65
CA ILE A 126 -7.92 -16.40 12.67
C ILE A 126 -7.55 -15.24 13.61
N TYR A 127 -7.26 -14.05 13.09
CA TYR A 127 -6.83 -12.93 13.94
C TYR A 127 -7.94 -12.41 14.89
N PRO A 128 -9.23 -12.33 14.50
CA PRO A 128 -10.32 -12.15 15.46
C PRO A 128 -10.42 -13.25 16.53
N GLN A 129 -10.13 -14.52 16.21
CA GLN A 129 -10.11 -15.60 17.19
C GLN A 129 -8.93 -15.46 18.18
N TRP A 130 -7.75 -15.07 17.69
CA TRP A 130 -6.60 -14.77 18.54
C TRP A 130 -6.89 -13.62 19.50
N PHE A 131 -7.51 -12.54 19.04
CA PHE A 131 -7.96 -11.46 19.92
C PHE A 131 -8.93 -11.96 21.01
N LYS A 132 -9.92 -12.79 20.64
CA LYS A 132 -10.87 -13.38 21.59
C LYS A 132 -10.20 -14.32 22.62
N LYS A 133 -9.14 -15.03 22.24
CA LYS A 133 -8.43 -15.98 23.12
C LYS A 133 -7.37 -15.31 24.01
N TYR A 134 -6.60 -14.37 23.46
CA TYR A 134 -5.39 -13.83 24.11
C TYR A 134 -5.53 -12.35 24.54
N GLY A 135 -6.57 -11.64 24.11
CA GLY A 135 -6.78 -10.21 24.36
C GLY A 135 -5.99 -9.31 23.39
N TYR A 136 -5.75 -8.06 23.79
CA TYR A 136 -5.20 -7.02 22.92
C TYR A 136 -3.79 -7.27 22.37
N VAL A 137 -2.99 -8.15 23.00
CA VAL A 137 -1.64 -8.51 22.52
C VAL A 137 -1.31 -9.99 22.71
N VAL A 138 -0.61 -10.57 21.74
CA VAL A 138 -0.09 -11.95 21.78
C VAL A 138 1.26 -12.03 21.04
N ARG A 139 2.18 -12.88 21.49
CA ARG A 139 3.44 -13.19 20.79
C ARG A 139 3.35 -14.51 20.01
N GLN A 140 3.70 -14.48 18.73
CA GLN A 140 3.82 -15.67 17.89
C GLN A 140 5.29 -16.12 17.83
N PRO A 141 5.62 -17.40 18.11
CA PRO A 141 6.96 -17.94 17.85
C PRO A 141 7.28 -17.90 16.35
N VAL A 142 8.45 -17.39 15.97
CA VAL A 142 8.91 -17.31 14.56
C VAL A 142 10.26 -18.01 14.33
N GLY A 143 10.51 -19.07 15.12
CA GLY A 143 11.74 -19.86 15.09
C GLY A 143 12.94 -19.19 15.77
N ASN A 144 14.01 -19.96 15.97
CA ASN A 144 15.30 -19.49 16.54
C ASN A 144 15.18 -18.71 17.87
N GLY A 145 14.19 -19.05 18.71
CA GLY A 145 13.90 -18.37 19.98
C GLY A 145 13.35 -16.94 19.83
N LYS A 146 12.99 -16.52 18.60
CA LYS A 146 12.42 -15.19 18.32
C LYS A 146 10.90 -15.24 18.27
N TYR A 147 10.30 -14.08 18.50
CA TYR A 147 8.86 -13.88 18.46
C TYR A 147 8.51 -12.67 17.58
N ALA A 148 7.37 -12.76 16.90
CA ALA A 148 6.62 -11.59 16.44
C ALA A 148 5.59 -11.22 17.51
N VAL A 149 5.17 -9.96 17.55
CA VAL A 149 4.09 -9.47 18.44
C VAL A 149 2.93 -9.01 17.59
N HIS A 150 1.74 -9.43 17.96
CA HIS A 150 0.49 -9.05 17.33
C HIS A 150 -0.27 -8.16 18.32
N THR A 151 -0.72 -7.00 17.87
CA THR A 151 -1.60 -6.12 18.64
C THR A 151 -2.88 -5.82 17.87
N PHE A 152 -3.99 -5.73 18.61
CA PHE A 152 -5.34 -5.55 18.10
C PHE A 152 -5.97 -4.21 18.53
N HIS A 153 -5.21 -3.30 19.15
CA HIS A 153 -5.73 -2.07 19.78
C HIS A 153 -5.08 -0.80 19.22
N PHE A 154 -5.85 0.26 18.95
CA PHE A 154 -5.30 1.44 18.26
C PHE A 154 -4.23 2.20 19.07
N ASP A 155 -4.28 2.21 20.40
CA ASP A 155 -3.32 2.97 21.21
C ASP A 155 -1.92 2.33 21.22
N ASP A 156 -1.85 1.00 21.04
CA ASP A 156 -0.59 0.29 20.74
C ASP A 156 -0.07 0.68 19.35
N PHE A 157 -0.96 0.85 18.36
CA PHE A 157 -0.55 1.25 17.00
C PHE A 157 0.03 2.66 17.01
N ASP A 158 -0.60 3.60 17.74
CA ASP A 158 -0.09 4.96 17.89
C ASP A 158 1.20 5.01 18.73
N THR A 159 1.36 4.14 19.73
CA THR A 159 2.65 3.92 20.42
C THR A 159 3.75 3.50 19.44
N VAL A 160 3.51 2.50 18.58
CA VAL A 160 4.45 2.05 17.56
C VAL A 160 4.76 3.15 16.54
N TYR A 161 3.75 3.83 16.00
CA TYR A 161 3.92 4.92 15.02
C TYR A 161 4.59 6.17 15.62
N MET A 162 4.43 6.42 16.93
CA MET A 162 5.19 7.45 17.63
C MET A 162 6.67 7.04 17.78
N GLY A 163 6.95 5.77 18.07
CA GLY A 163 8.30 5.21 18.08
C GLY A 163 9.02 5.38 16.72
N ASP A 164 8.34 5.03 15.62
CA ASP A 164 8.80 5.27 14.24
C ASP A 164 9.17 6.75 14.00
N ASN A 165 8.29 7.67 14.43
CA ASN A 165 8.45 9.12 14.25
C ASN A 165 9.62 9.66 15.08
N VAL A 166 9.82 9.19 16.32
CA VAL A 166 10.98 9.53 17.16
C VAL A 166 12.27 9.00 16.54
N TYR A 167 12.30 7.73 16.13
CA TYR A 167 13.45 7.11 15.47
C TYR A 167 13.85 7.86 14.19
N TYR A 168 12.88 8.18 13.32
CA TYR A 168 13.13 8.92 12.08
C TYR A 168 13.63 10.34 12.34
N ARG A 169 13.08 11.06 13.34
CA ARG A 169 13.56 12.40 13.70
C ARG A 169 15.00 12.39 14.19
N ALA A 170 15.37 11.39 15.01
CA ALA A 170 16.70 11.26 15.59
C ALA A 170 17.76 10.78 14.58
N THR A 171 17.41 9.85 13.69
CA THR A 171 18.39 9.15 12.82
C THR A 171 18.32 9.54 11.35
N ARG A 172 17.21 10.14 10.91
CA ARG A 172 16.80 10.34 9.49
C ARG A 172 16.62 9.06 8.67
N LYS A 173 16.77 7.88 9.27
CA LYS A 173 16.58 6.59 8.60
C LYS A 173 15.10 6.21 8.57
N PRO A 174 14.52 5.85 7.41
CA PRO A 174 13.15 5.33 7.31
C PRO A 174 12.85 4.14 8.24
N PRO A 175 11.65 4.08 8.84
CA PRO A 175 11.17 2.91 9.57
C PRO A 175 11.21 1.62 8.74
N GLN A 176 11.43 0.49 9.42
CA GLN A 176 11.60 -0.81 8.79
C GLN A 176 10.37 -1.70 8.95
N ARG A 177 10.15 -2.62 7.99
CA ARG A 177 9.10 -3.65 8.06
C ARG A 177 9.59 -4.96 7.46
N LEU A 178 9.29 -6.08 8.09
CA LEU A 178 9.45 -7.38 7.43
C LEU A 178 8.31 -7.54 6.39
N SER A 179 8.66 -7.68 5.11
CA SER A 179 7.65 -7.68 4.03
C SER A 179 8.20 -8.23 2.73
N HIS A 180 7.39 -8.93 1.94
CA HIS A 180 7.70 -9.33 0.55
C HIS A 180 9.05 -10.08 0.41
N GLN A 181 9.38 -11.00 1.33
CA GLN A 181 10.75 -11.55 1.42
C GLN A 181 11.14 -12.46 0.23
N VAL A 182 10.22 -13.24 -0.35
CA VAL A 182 10.51 -14.00 -1.59
C VAL A 182 10.79 -13.08 -2.78
N LEU A 183 10.04 -12.00 -2.92
CA LEU A 183 10.22 -10.97 -3.95
C LEU A 183 11.54 -10.22 -3.76
N LYS A 184 11.89 -9.92 -2.51
CA LYS A 184 13.19 -9.37 -2.13
C LYS A 184 14.32 -10.27 -2.62
N HIS A 185 14.25 -11.57 -2.30
CA HIS A 185 15.27 -12.55 -2.67
C HIS A 185 15.39 -12.69 -4.20
N TYR A 186 14.27 -12.76 -4.92
CA TYR A 186 14.24 -12.77 -6.39
C TYR A 186 14.97 -11.56 -6.99
N ARG A 187 14.68 -10.33 -6.52
CA ARG A 187 15.34 -9.12 -7.02
C ARG A 187 16.80 -8.98 -6.57
N GLU A 188 17.16 -9.48 -5.38
CA GLU A 188 18.56 -9.55 -4.93
C GLU A 188 19.42 -10.54 -5.73
N ASN A 189 18.81 -11.60 -6.29
CA ASN A 189 19.47 -12.54 -7.19
C ASN A 189 19.60 -11.98 -8.62
N ASN A 190 18.60 -11.23 -9.11
CA ASN A 190 18.50 -10.76 -10.51
C ASN A 190 19.13 -9.37 -10.73
N LYS A 191 20.40 -9.19 -10.35
CA LYS A 191 21.09 -7.88 -10.35
C LYS A 191 21.25 -7.26 -11.74
N ASP A 192 21.24 -8.07 -12.78
CA ASP A 192 21.29 -7.60 -14.18
C ASP A 192 20.02 -6.81 -14.56
N LEU A 193 18.89 -7.12 -13.91
CA LEU A 193 17.61 -6.43 -14.07
C LEU A 193 17.39 -5.34 -13.02
N TYR A 194 17.87 -5.55 -11.79
CA TYR A 194 17.55 -4.72 -10.63
C TYR A 194 18.80 -4.21 -9.88
N ASP A 195 18.94 -2.90 -9.69
CA ASP A 195 19.98 -2.33 -8.80
C ASP A 195 19.54 -2.29 -7.32
N ASN A 196 18.28 -2.62 -7.06
CA ASN A 196 17.59 -2.44 -5.79
C ASN A 196 16.39 -3.41 -5.72
N VAL A 197 15.76 -3.57 -4.55
CA VAL A 197 14.61 -4.49 -4.41
C VAL A 197 13.23 -3.83 -4.56
N GLY A 198 13.12 -2.50 -4.52
CA GLY A 198 11.88 -1.74 -4.64
C GLY A 198 11.40 -1.06 -3.35
N LEU A 199 10.29 -0.35 -3.45
CA LEU A 199 9.56 0.29 -2.35
C LEU A 199 8.82 -0.72 -1.47
N GLY A 200 8.36 -1.82 -2.06
CA GLY A 200 7.65 -2.92 -1.40
C GLY A 200 8.54 -3.68 -0.41
N PRO A 201 9.49 -4.49 -0.88
CA PRO A 201 10.41 -5.28 -0.05
C PRO A 201 11.61 -4.50 0.52
N GLY A 202 11.96 -3.34 -0.05
CA GLY A 202 13.13 -2.58 0.37
C GLY A 202 12.92 -1.81 1.67
N ASP A 203 14.03 -1.38 2.27
CA ASP A 203 14.13 -0.65 3.55
C ASP A 203 15.03 0.60 3.44
N GLY A 204 14.97 1.46 4.46
CA GLY A 204 15.97 2.50 4.69
C GLY A 204 16.12 3.53 3.56
N ASP A 205 17.36 3.98 3.36
CA ASP A 205 17.67 5.21 2.62
C ASP A 205 17.30 5.14 1.12
N TYR A 206 17.26 3.93 0.53
CA TYR A 206 16.73 3.71 -0.82
C TYR A 206 15.25 4.10 -0.90
N VAL A 207 14.43 3.57 0.01
CA VAL A 207 12.99 3.85 0.07
C VAL A 207 12.74 5.33 0.34
N GLY A 208 13.55 5.97 1.19
CA GLY A 208 13.51 7.42 1.39
C GLY A 208 13.73 8.19 0.07
N ARG A 209 14.87 7.97 -0.57
CA ARG A 209 15.29 8.64 -1.82
C ARG A 209 14.26 8.52 -2.94
N ILE A 210 13.75 7.32 -3.21
CA ILE A 210 12.75 7.11 -4.27
C ILE A 210 11.44 7.81 -3.94
N ARG A 211 10.98 7.70 -2.69
CA ARG A 211 9.74 8.37 -2.27
C ARG A 211 9.81 9.88 -2.38
N ASP A 212 10.98 10.47 -2.17
CA ASP A 212 11.20 11.90 -2.41
C ASP A 212 11.23 12.23 -3.91
N MET A 213 11.83 11.38 -4.75
CA MET A 213 11.82 11.57 -6.21
C MET A 213 10.43 11.56 -6.84
N ILE A 214 9.50 10.74 -6.33
CA ILE A 214 8.13 10.62 -6.87
C ILE A 214 7.05 11.30 -6.03
N ARG A 215 7.43 11.98 -4.93
CA ARG A 215 6.52 12.64 -3.97
C ARG A 215 5.46 13.50 -4.65
N ASP A 216 5.90 14.43 -5.50
CA ASP A 216 5.03 15.38 -6.20
C ASP A 216 4.14 14.65 -7.22
N SER A 217 4.70 13.69 -7.94
CA SER A 217 3.99 12.89 -8.94
C SER A 217 2.94 11.96 -8.32
N MET A 218 3.11 11.52 -7.08
CA MET A 218 2.12 10.69 -6.37
C MET A 218 0.96 11.50 -5.77
N SER A 219 1.10 12.83 -5.66
CA SER A 219 -0.05 13.72 -5.51
C SER A 219 -1.00 13.51 -6.70
N THR A 220 -2.29 13.32 -6.43
CA THR A 220 -3.28 13.04 -7.48
C THR A 220 -4.43 14.01 -7.35
N ARG A 221 -4.69 14.74 -8.44
CA ARG A 221 -5.95 15.44 -8.67
C ARG A 221 -6.68 14.66 -9.76
N ILE A 222 -8.01 14.66 -9.74
CA ILE A 222 -8.78 14.07 -10.84
C ILE A 222 -8.74 15.05 -12.02
N ASP A 223 -8.06 14.63 -13.08
CA ASP A 223 -7.99 15.32 -14.36
C ASP A 223 -8.89 14.64 -15.39
N GLU A 224 -8.97 15.23 -16.58
CA GLU A 224 -9.84 14.77 -17.67
C GLU A 224 -9.42 13.41 -18.23
N LYS A 225 -8.18 12.98 -17.99
CA LYS A 225 -7.66 11.66 -18.40
C LYS A 225 -8.18 10.57 -17.47
N LEU A 226 -8.11 10.80 -16.15
CA LEU A 226 -8.70 9.90 -15.14
C LEU A 226 -10.23 9.91 -15.18
N GLU A 227 -10.87 11.06 -15.44
CA GLU A 227 -12.32 11.10 -15.71
C GLU A 227 -12.69 10.24 -16.91
N LYS A 228 -11.94 10.31 -18.02
CA LYS A 228 -12.22 9.49 -19.20
C LYS A 228 -12.01 8.00 -18.96
N VAL A 229 -10.98 7.58 -18.23
CA VAL A 229 -10.79 6.15 -17.89
C VAL A 229 -11.95 5.62 -17.02
N ALA A 230 -12.55 6.47 -16.19
CA ALA A 230 -13.75 6.11 -15.44
C ALA A 230 -15.04 6.18 -16.30
N ASP A 231 -15.17 7.12 -17.24
CA ASP A 231 -16.27 7.18 -18.21
C ASP A 231 -16.29 5.91 -19.10
N ASP A 232 -15.13 5.50 -19.63
CA ASP A 232 -15.03 4.30 -20.49
C ASP A 232 -15.46 3.01 -19.75
N LEU A 233 -15.19 2.89 -18.44
CA LEU A 233 -15.68 1.76 -17.62
C LEU A 233 -17.21 1.81 -17.45
N ILE A 234 -17.80 2.98 -17.27
CA ILE A 234 -19.27 3.13 -17.09
C ILE A 234 -20.02 2.67 -18.34
N GLU A 235 -19.53 3.03 -19.54
CA GLU A 235 -20.16 2.61 -20.79
C GLU A 235 -19.97 1.10 -21.04
N ILE A 236 -18.81 0.51 -20.73
CA ILE A 236 -18.64 -0.95 -20.77
C ILE A 236 -19.63 -1.65 -19.82
N ILE A 237 -19.85 -1.11 -18.62
CA ILE A 237 -20.84 -1.68 -17.69
C ILE A 237 -22.26 -1.52 -18.27
N ARG A 238 -22.60 -0.36 -18.85
CA ARG A 238 -23.89 -0.10 -19.52
C ARG A 238 -24.16 -1.10 -20.64
N ASP A 239 -23.20 -1.30 -21.54
CA ASP A 239 -23.27 -2.26 -22.65
C ASP A 239 -23.51 -3.70 -22.17
N LYS A 240 -22.90 -4.07 -21.03
CA LYS A 240 -22.99 -5.43 -20.47
C LYS A 240 -24.27 -5.71 -19.69
N VAL A 241 -24.93 -4.70 -19.13
CA VAL A 241 -26.18 -4.86 -18.37
C VAL A 241 -27.44 -4.55 -19.18
N GLY A 242 -27.33 -3.80 -20.30
CA GLY A 242 -28.48 -3.40 -21.11
C GLY A 242 -29.52 -2.62 -20.29
N GLU A 243 -30.80 -2.98 -20.38
CA GLU A 243 -31.87 -2.39 -19.56
C GLU A 243 -31.81 -2.79 -18.07
N GLY A 244 -31.01 -3.81 -17.74
CA GLY A 244 -30.73 -4.29 -16.39
C GLY A 244 -30.37 -5.77 -16.37
N GLY A 245 -29.34 -6.14 -15.61
CA GLY A 245 -28.82 -7.51 -15.56
C GLY A 245 -27.80 -7.74 -14.44
N GLU A 246 -27.32 -8.98 -14.33
CA GLU A 246 -26.22 -9.34 -13.42
C GLU A 246 -24.86 -9.19 -14.11
N ILE A 247 -23.88 -8.65 -13.40
CA ILE A 247 -22.52 -8.49 -13.90
C ILE A 247 -21.48 -8.80 -12.81
N GLU A 248 -20.49 -9.61 -13.16
CA GLU A 248 -19.27 -9.76 -12.37
C GLU A 248 -18.38 -8.53 -12.61
N LEU A 249 -18.32 -7.62 -11.64
CA LEU A 249 -17.60 -6.36 -11.80
C LEU A 249 -16.09 -6.50 -11.64
N LEU A 250 -15.60 -7.51 -10.89
CA LEU A 250 -14.20 -7.55 -10.46
C LEU A 250 -13.18 -7.61 -11.62
N PRO A 251 -13.36 -8.43 -12.69
CA PRO A 251 -12.46 -8.41 -13.85
C PRO A 251 -12.39 -7.02 -14.54
N TRP A 252 -13.52 -6.32 -14.64
CA TRP A 252 -13.57 -4.98 -15.23
C TRP A 252 -12.96 -3.92 -14.31
N LEU A 253 -13.12 -4.06 -12.99
CA LEU A 253 -12.46 -3.20 -12.00
C LEU A 253 -10.95 -3.43 -11.99
N PHE A 254 -10.45 -4.66 -12.18
CA PHE A 254 -9.02 -4.93 -12.35
C PHE A 254 -8.45 -4.28 -13.61
N ARG A 255 -9.13 -4.43 -14.77
CA ARG A 255 -8.77 -3.75 -16.04
C ARG A 255 -8.77 -2.22 -15.90
N TRP A 256 -9.77 -1.65 -15.23
CA TRP A 256 -9.82 -0.22 -14.89
C TRP A 256 -8.67 0.18 -13.97
N GLY A 257 -8.33 -0.63 -12.96
CA GLY A 257 -7.18 -0.41 -12.09
C GLY A 257 -5.88 -0.32 -12.89
N PHE A 258 -5.64 -1.28 -13.79
CA PHE A 258 -4.50 -1.30 -14.71
C PHE A 258 -4.43 -0.05 -15.58
N GLU A 259 -5.55 0.36 -16.19
CA GLU A 259 -5.63 1.56 -17.03
C GLU A 259 -5.34 2.85 -16.23
N ASN A 260 -5.84 2.97 -14.99
CA ASN A 260 -5.56 4.11 -14.11
C ASN A 260 -4.09 4.17 -13.67
N VAL A 261 -3.44 3.03 -13.40
CA VAL A 261 -2.01 2.99 -13.06
C VAL A 261 -1.16 3.34 -14.29
N GLY A 262 -1.55 2.88 -15.49
CA GLY A 262 -0.99 3.32 -16.76
C GLY A 262 -1.05 4.84 -16.91
N MET A 263 -2.23 5.45 -16.72
CA MET A 263 -2.33 6.91 -16.73
C MET A 263 -1.50 7.58 -15.63
N LYS A 264 -1.38 6.96 -14.44
CA LYS A 264 -0.69 7.58 -13.31
C LYS A 264 0.83 7.60 -13.41
N PHE A 265 1.44 6.49 -13.86
CA PHE A 265 2.89 6.33 -13.91
C PHE A 265 3.46 6.63 -15.30
N LEU A 266 2.75 6.19 -16.34
CA LEU A 266 3.20 6.19 -17.73
C LEU A 266 2.63 7.36 -18.54
N ASP A 267 1.60 8.06 -18.01
CA ASP A 267 0.75 9.02 -18.72
C ASP A 267 0.15 8.46 -20.03
N LYS A 268 -0.13 7.15 -20.03
CA LYS A 268 -0.50 6.39 -21.22
C LYS A 268 -1.75 5.52 -20.98
N ARG A 269 -2.65 5.55 -21.97
CA ARG A 269 -3.74 4.58 -22.15
C ARG A 269 -3.16 3.24 -22.62
N LEU A 270 -3.49 2.16 -21.91
CA LEU A 270 -2.97 0.81 -22.17
C LEU A 270 -4.01 -0.06 -22.90
N GLY A 271 -5.26 0.39 -23.00
CA GLY A 271 -6.32 -0.28 -23.73
C GLY A 271 -6.91 -1.49 -22.99
N ALA A 272 -6.77 -1.57 -21.67
CA ALA A 272 -7.35 -2.64 -20.87
C ALA A 272 -8.88 -2.61 -20.86
N LEU A 273 -9.45 -1.41 -21.00
CA LEU A 273 -10.89 -1.17 -21.17
C LEU A 273 -11.32 -1.29 -22.64
N SER A 274 -11.05 -2.45 -23.25
CA SER A 274 -11.63 -2.83 -24.56
C SER A 274 -12.88 -3.68 -24.36
N GLN A 275 -13.93 -3.44 -25.15
CA GLN A 275 -15.13 -4.30 -25.21
C GLN A 275 -14.79 -5.77 -25.55
N THR A 276 -13.72 -6.00 -26.33
CA THR A 276 -13.23 -7.33 -26.71
C THR A 276 -12.30 -7.98 -25.68
N GLY A 277 -11.97 -7.28 -24.58
CA GLY A 277 -10.93 -7.69 -23.63
C GLY A 277 -9.50 -7.34 -24.07
N ASN A 278 -8.53 -7.61 -23.20
CA ASN A 278 -7.11 -7.32 -23.41
C ASN A 278 -6.26 -8.35 -22.66
N GLU A 279 -5.70 -9.31 -23.41
CA GLU A 279 -4.92 -10.45 -22.88
C GLU A 279 -3.64 -10.02 -22.13
N GLU A 280 -3.01 -8.90 -22.52
CA GLU A 280 -1.83 -8.37 -21.81
C GLU A 280 -2.23 -7.80 -20.44
N ALA A 281 -3.34 -7.06 -20.37
CA ALA A 281 -3.86 -6.55 -19.10
C ALA A 281 -4.33 -7.68 -18.17
N ASP A 282 -5.02 -8.69 -18.71
CA ASP A 282 -5.52 -9.83 -17.94
C ASP A 282 -4.37 -10.65 -17.33
N LYS A 283 -3.34 -10.98 -18.11
CA LYS A 283 -2.14 -11.69 -17.62
C LYS A 283 -1.30 -10.85 -16.64
N MET A 284 -1.31 -9.52 -16.78
CA MET A 284 -0.64 -8.63 -15.83
C MET A 284 -1.36 -8.58 -14.47
N VAL A 285 -2.70 -8.65 -14.48
CA VAL A 285 -3.50 -8.80 -13.26
C VAL A 285 -3.26 -10.16 -12.60
N GLU A 286 -3.23 -11.24 -13.39
CA GLU A 286 -2.91 -12.59 -12.92
C GLU A 286 -1.50 -12.67 -12.30
N ALA A 287 -0.47 -12.20 -13.01
CA ALA A 287 0.90 -12.17 -12.51
C ALA A 287 1.04 -11.35 -11.22
N ALA A 288 0.33 -10.22 -11.12
CA ALA A 288 0.32 -9.41 -9.90
C ALA A 288 -0.29 -10.17 -8.70
N ALA A 289 -1.42 -10.86 -8.93
CA ALA A 289 -2.09 -11.67 -7.92
C ALA A 289 -1.21 -12.86 -7.46
N ILE A 290 -0.58 -13.58 -8.39
CA ILE A 290 0.34 -14.69 -8.07
C ILE A 290 1.52 -14.20 -7.23
N THR A 291 2.20 -13.10 -7.62
CA THR A 291 3.30 -12.56 -6.82
C THR A 291 2.84 -12.15 -5.41
N ASN A 292 1.65 -11.57 -5.26
CA ASN A 292 1.09 -11.21 -3.95
C ASN A 292 0.73 -12.43 -3.09
N GLU A 293 0.09 -13.45 -3.67
CA GLU A 293 -0.24 -14.71 -2.98
C GLU A 293 1.03 -15.42 -2.52
N MET A 294 2.03 -15.58 -3.39
CA MET A 294 3.32 -16.19 -3.03
C MET A 294 4.06 -15.38 -1.96
N VAL A 295 3.94 -14.04 -1.97
CA VAL A 295 4.44 -13.17 -0.89
C VAL A 295 3.75 -13.44 0.43
N ALA A 296 2.43 -13.63 0.48
CA ALA A 296 1.71 -13.97 1.71
C ALA A 296 2.15 -15.36 2.23
N LEU A 297 2.09 -16.37 1.37
CA LEU A 297 2.47 -17.75 1.69
C LEU A 297 3.89 -17.84 2.27
N THR A 298 4.87 -17.24 1.59
CA THR A 298 6.29 -17.26 2.04
C THR A 298 6.60 -16.34 3.21
N THR A 299 5.71 -15.40 3.58
CA THR A 299 5.87 -14.56 4.77
C THR A 299 5.39 -15.29 6.03
N LEU A 300 4.39 -16.16 5.91
CA LEU A 300 3.87 -16.98 7.01
C LEU A 300 4.63 -18.30 7.16
N ASP A 301 4.93 -18.94 6.02
CA ASP A 301 5.69 -20.19 5.93
C ASP A 301 6.80 -20.06 4.87
N PRO A 302 8.02 -19.69 5.29
CA PRO A 302 9.17 -19.55 4.41
C PRO A 302 9.84 -20.87 4.05
N VAL A 303 9.29 -22.03 4.45
CA VAL A 303 9.95 -23.35 4.28
C VAL A 303 9.18 -24.23 3.30
N THR A 304 7.89 -24.48 3.53
CA THR A 304 7.12 -25.44 2.71
C THR A 304 7.00 -24.92 1.29
N ASP A 305 7.22 -25.80 0.31
CA ASP A 305 7.17 -25.54 -1.13
C ASP A 305 7.96 -24.31 -1.62
N TYR A 306 8.93 -23.80 -0.84
CA TYR A 306 9.58 -22.51 -1.14
C TYR A 306 10.16 -22.45 -2.56
N ALA A 307 10.72 -23.56 -3.05
CA ALA A 307 11.25 -23.65 -4.42
C ALA A 307 10.16 -23.55 -5.51
N GLU A 308 8.93 -23.97 -5.25
CA GLU A 308 7.80 -23.76 -6.17
C GLU A 308 7.22 -22.35 -6.05
N ARG A 309 7.02 -21.88 -4.82
CA ARG A 309 6.54 -20.51 -4.54
C ARG A 309 7.49 -19.47 -5.17
N TYR A 310 8.81 -19.71 -5.11
CA TYR A 310 9.82 -18.90 -5.78
C TYR A 310 9.72 -18.97 -7.32
N ARG A 311 9.57 -20.16 -7.93
CA ARG A 311 9.38 -20.29 -9.39
C ARG A 311 8.13 -19.54 -9.90
N LYS A 312 7.05 -19.53 -9.12
CA LYS A 312 5.82 -18.76 -9.40
C LYS A 312 6.09 -17.25 -9.38
N VAL A 313 6.85 -16.74 -8.42
CA VAL A 313 7.29 -15.33 -8.37
C VAL A 313 8.22 -15.01 -9.54
N GLU A 314 9.22 -15.86 -9.83
CA GLU A 314 10.19 -15.67 -10.91
C GLU A 314 9.51 -15.60 -12.30
N SER A 315 8.54 -16.47 -12.57
CA SER A 315 7.75 -16.44 -13.80
C SER A 315 6.83 -15.22 -13.88
N SER A 316 6.19 -14.84 -12.76
CA SER A 316 5.24 -13.72 -12.71
C SER A 316 5.93 -12.37 -12.82
N GLU A 317 6.94 -12.10 -11.99
CA GLU A 317 7.78 -10.89 -12.09
C GLU A 317 8.52 -10.81 -13.42
N GLY A 318 9.00 -11.95 -13.97
CA GLY A 318 9.65 -11.99 -15.28
C GLY A 318 8.72 -11.53 -16.42
N TYR A 319 7.47 -11.98 -16.43
CA TYR A 319 6.45 -11.50 -17.36
C TYR A 319 6.16 -10.01 -17.14
N PHE A 320 5.90 -9.61 -15.88
CA PHE A 320 5.58 -8.24 -15.48
C PHE A 320 6.67 -7.24 -15.90
N TYR A 321 7.95 -7.59 -15.64
CA TYR A 321 9.12 -6.81 -16.04
C TYR A 321 9.20 -6.69 -17.56
N SER A 322 8.92 -7.75 -18.32
CA SER A 322 8.97 -7.73 -19.79
C SER A 322 7.96 -6.73 -20.40
N VAL A 323 6.72 -6.71 -19.89
CA VAL A 323 5.66 -5.81 -20.35
C VAL A 323 5.95 -4.36 -19.95
N LEU A 324 6.36 -4.11 -18.71
CA LEU A 324 6.67 -2.74 -18.27
C LEU A 324 7.94 -2.20 -18.92
N LYS A 325 8.96 -3.02 -19.17
CA LYS A 325 10.16 -2.61 -19.91
C LYS A 325 9.82 -2.04 -21.29
N LYS A 326 8.96 -2.72 -22.05
CA LYS A 326 8.40 -2.24 -23.35
C LYS A 326 7.80 -0.83 -23.23
N TYR A 327 6.99 -0.57 -22.20
CA TYR A 327 6.39 0.76 -21.98
C TYR A 327 7.39 1.82 -21.50
N ILE A 328 8.40 1.44 -20.70
CA ILE A 328 9.47 2.36 -20.28
C ILE A 328 10.40 2.73 -21.44
N GLU A 329 10.68 1.80 -22.36
CA GLU A 329 11.44 2.07 -23.58
C GLU A 329 10.69 2.99 -24.55
N GLU A 330 9.36 2.87 -24.63
CA GLU A 330 8.50 3.81 -25.37
C GLU A 330 8.49 5.23 -24.74
N ILE A 331 8.51 5.34 -23.41
CA ILE A 331 8.64 6.62 -22.71
C ILE A 331 10.05 7.21 -22.83
N ALA A 332 11.08 6.37 -22.96
CA ALA A 332 12.44 6.81 -23.21
C ALA A 332 12.53 7.60 -24.53
N SER A 333 11.90 7.10 -25.60
CA SER A 333 11.94 7.71 -26.94
C SER A 333 11.09 8.98 -27.10
N GLN A 334 10.25 9.33 -26.12
CA GLN A 334 9.43 10.55 -26.11
C GLN A 334 10.13 11.66 -25.29
N PRO A 335 10.72 12.71 -25.89
CA PRO A 335 11.46 13.73 -25.14
C PRO A 335 10.57 14.54 -24.20
N ASP A 336 9.42 14.99 -24.70
CA ASP A 336 8.49 15.90 -24.00
C ASP A 336 7.57 15.23 -22.97
N SER A 337 7.74 13.93 -22.70
CA SER A 337 6.88 13.18 -21.78
C SER A 337 7.03 13.67 -20.34
N LYS A 338 5.92 14.04 -19.70
CA LYS A 338 5.87 14.59 -18.33
C LYS A 338 5.37 13.58 -17.30
N CYS A 339 5.36 12.29 -17.65
CA CYS A 339 4.89 11.22 -16.78
C CYS A 339 5.75 11.08 -15.49
N ALA A 340 5.19 10.45 -14.46
CA ALA A 340 5.86 10.31 -13.16
C ALA A 340 7.24 9.62 -13.25
N VAL A 341 7.36 8.65 -14.16
CA VAL A 341 8.53 7.78 -14.26
C VAL A 341 9.68 8.39 -15.07
N LYS A 342 9.44 9.38 -15.94
CA LYS A 342 10.48 10.03 -16.76
C LYS A 342 11.64 10.59 -15.92
N LYS A 343 11.32 11.28 -14.82
CA LYS A 343 12.29 11.83 -13.84
C LYS A 343 13.14 10.76 -13.11
N ILE A 344 12.70 9.50 -13.13
CA ILE A 344 13.41 8.35 -12.59
C ILE A 344 14.30 7.75 -13.69
N LEU A 345 13.71 7.55 -14.88
CA LEU A 345 14.34 6.98 -16.07
C LEU A 345 15.60 7.77 -16.49
N GLU A 346 15.55 9.09 -16.41
CA GLU A 346 16.68 10.02 -16.65
C GLU A 346 17.85 9.86 -15.65
N LYS A 347 17.62 9.21 -14.49
CA LYS A 347 18.62 9.00 -13.43
C LYS A 347 19.08 7.55 -13.31
N ASN A 348 18.15 6.61 -13.40
CA ASN A 348 18.40 5.18 -13.46
C ASN A 348 17.19 4.45 -14.12
N PRO A 349 17.37 3.87 -15.33
CA PRO A 349 16.33 3.07 -15.99
C PRO A 349 15.85 1.85 -15.18
N LYS A 350 16.71 1.22 -14.37
CA LYS A 350 16.29 0.08 -13.52
C LYS A 350 15.44 0.54 -12.34
N ASP A 351 15.79 1.64 -11.67
CA ASP A 351 14.92 2.25 -10.66
C ASP A 351 13.56 2.63 -11.28
N ALA A 352 13.53 3.11 -12.52
CA ALA A 352 12.31 3.45 -13.24
C ALA A 352 11.38 2.24 -13.48
N ILE A 353 11.92 1.12 -13.97
CA ILE A 353 11.15 -0.13 -14.13
C ILE A 353 10.70 -0.66 -12.75
N THR A 354 11.59 -0.67 -11.76
CA THR A 354 11.27 -1.20 -10.40
C THR A 354 10.17 -0.40 -9.70
N VAL A 355 10.19 0.93 -9.82
CA VAL A 355 9.14 1.80 -9.26
C VAL A 355 7.82 1.64 -10.00
N THR A 356 7.87 1.38 -11.31
CA THR A 356 6.66 1.09 -12.10
C THR A 356 6.05 -0.25 -11.69
N LEU A 357 6.87 -1.31 -11.58
CA LEU A 357 6.46 -2.63 -11.05
C LEU A 357 5.73 -2.49 -9.71
N ASP A 358 6.36 -1.86 -8.72
CA ASP A 358 5.77 -1.66 -7.40
C ASP A 358 4.51 -0.77 -7.44
N GLY A 359 4.43 0.15 -8.40
CA GLY A 359 3.26 1.00 -8.66
C GLY A 359 2.03 0.22 -9.14
N PHE A 360 2.22 -0.71 -10.07
CA PHE A 360 1.15 -1.64 -10.48
C PHE A 360 0.87 -2.68 -9.39
N GLN A 361 1.90 -3.36 -8.87
CA GLN A 361 1.76 -4.43 -7.86
C GLN A 361 0.97 -3.98 -6.61
N GLY A 362 1.20 -2.75 -6.14
CA GLY A 362 0.50 -2.18 -4.99
C GLY A 362 -0.92 -1.67 -5.25
N ALA A 363 -1.31 -1.43 -6.51
CA ALA A 363 -2.58 -0.79 -6.88
C ALA A 363 -3.57 -1.71 -7.60
N LEU A 364 -3.09 -2.72 -8.33
CA LEU A 364 -3.93 -3.60 -9.16
C LEU A 364 -4.98 -4.39 -8.39
N GLN A 365 -4.66 -4.89 -7.19
CA GLN A 365 -5.67 -5.55 -6.34
C GLN A 365 -6.34 -4.58 -5.35
N THR A 366 -5.56 -3.73 -4.66
CA THR A 366 -6.06 -2.91 -3.55
C THR A 366 -7.20 -1.96 -3.92
N VAL A 367 -7.08 -1.26 -5.05
CA VAL A 367 -8.06 -0.25 -5.47
C VAL A 367 -9.33 -0.93 -6.00
N PRO A 368 -9.27 -1.90 -6.95
CA PRO A 368 -10.45 -2.63 -7.44
C PRO A 368 -11.23 -3.37 -6.36
N LEU A 369 -10.56 -4.07 -5.44
CA LEU A 369 -11.23 -4.77 -4.34
C LEU A 369 -11.96 -3.80 -3.39
N THR A 370 -11.39 -2.63 -3.12
CA THR A 370 -12.07 -1.59 -2.32
C THR A 370 -13.31 -1.05 -3.03
N VAL A 371 -13.26 -0.86 -4.35
CA VAL A 371 -14.45 -0.45 -5.13
C VAL A 371 -15.52 -1.54 -5.11
N LEU A 372 -15.14 -2.81 -5.34
CA LEU A 372 -16.07 -3.94 -5.31
C LEU A 372 -16.78 -4.04 -3.95
N MET A 373 -16.04 -3.99 -2.84
CA MET A 373 -16.63 -4.09 -1.50
C MET A 373 -17.48 -2.87 -1.14
N ALA A 374 -17.14 -1.67 -1.62
CA ALA A 374 -17.99 -0.49 -1.44
C ALA A 374 -19.32 -0.63 -2.20
N LEU A 375 -19.28 -1.10 -3.45
CA LEU A 375 -20.48 -1.36 -4.24
C LEU A 375 -21.32 -2.48 -3.63
N TYR A 376 -20.72 -3.57 -3.17
CA TYR A 376 -21.39 -4.67 -2.46
C TYR A 376 -22.15 -4.20 -1.21
N ASN A 377 -21.48 -3.44 -0.32
CA ASN A 377 -22.11 -2.94 0.89
C ASN A 377 -23.28 -1.99 0.58
N VAL A 378 -23.12 -1.11 -0.42
CA VAL A 378 -24.18 -0.19 -0.84
C VAL A 378 -25.29 -0.89 -1.64
N ALA A 379 -25.01 -2.02 -2.30
CA ALA A 379 -26.00 -2.89 -2.92
C ALA A 379 -26.93 -3.55 -1.88
N ARG A 380 -26.38 -3.91 -0.72
CA ARG A 380 -27.13 -4.49 0.43
C ARG A 380 -27.87 -3.43 1.28
N ASN A 381 -27.57 -2.14 1.12
CA ASN A 381 -28.16 -1.05 1.91
C ASN A 381 -28.76 0.03 0.99
N LYS A 382 -30.01 -0.17 0.55
CA LYS A 382 -30.71 0.71 -0.40
C LYS A 382 -30.97 2.12 0.14
N ASP A 383 -31.13 2.27 1.45
CA ASP A 383 -31.24 3.56 2.15
C ASP A 383 -29.98 4.43 1.95
N ILE A 384 -28.80 3.85 2.16
CA ILE A 384 -27.51 4.51 1.89
C ILE A 384 -27.39 4.85 0.40
N GLN A 385 -27.88 3.98 -0.49
CA GLN A 385 -27.84 4.21 -1.93
C GLN A 385 -28.76 5.37 -2.37
N VAL A 386 -29.94 5.52 -1.76
CA VAL A 386 -30.84 6.67 -1.98
C VAL A 386 -30.23 7.95 -1.41
N GLN A 387 -29.78 7.93 -0.15
CA GLN A 387 -29.08 9.07 0.49
C GLN A 387 -27.91 9.56 -0.38
N ALA A 388 -27.13 8.62 -0.93
CA ALA A 388 -26.02 8.95 -1.81
C ALA A 388 -26.46 9.64 -3.11
N ARG A 389 -27.52 9.15 -3.78
CA ARG A 389 -28.06 9.79 -4.98
C ARG A 389 -28.64 11.17 -4.70
N GLU A 390 -29.33 11.36 -3.58
CA GLU A 390 -29.88 12.66 -3.20
C GLU A 390 -28.80 13.73 -2.96
N GLU A 391 -27.61 13.36 -2.52
CA GLU A 391 -26.45 14.27 -2.46
C GLU A 391 -25.84 14.45 -3.87
N LEU A 392 -25.65 13.35 -4.62
CA LEU A 392 -25.05 13.37 -5.95
C LEU A 392 -25.85 14.18 -6.98
N VAL A 393 -27.18 14.18 -6.96
CA VAL A 393 -28.00 14.98 -7.89
C VAL A 393 -27.88 16.49 -7.58
N LYS A 394 -27.63 16.86 -6.32
CA LYS A 394 -27.37 18.26 -5.93
C LYS A 394 -25.95 18.70 -6.30
N TYR A 395 -24.99 17.77 -6.29
CA TYR A 395 -23.58 18.03 -6.62
C TYR A 395 -23.28 17.97 -8.14
N LEU A 396 -23.88 17.00 -8.85
CA LEU A 396 -23.83 16.80 -10.30
C LEU A 396 -25.26 16.81 -10.88
N PRO A 397 -25.81 18.00 -11.21
CA PRO A 397 -27.19 18.14 -11.66
C PRO A 397 -27.48 17.44 -13.00
N THR A 398 -26.47 17.26 -13.87
CA THR A 398 -26.57 16.47 -15.11
C THR A 398 -25.60 15.30 -15.11
N LYS A 399 -25.83 14.27 -15.96
CA LYS A 399 -24.85 13.18 -16.16
C LYS A 399 -23.52 13.68 -16.77
N ASP A 400 -23.58 14.69 -17.64
CA ASP A 400 -22.39 15.35 -18.22
C ASP A 400 -21.61 16.25 -17.25
N SER A 401 -22.13 16.49 -16.04
CA SER A 401 -21.47 17.33 -15.04
C SER A 401 -20.10 16.73 -14.68
N LYS A 402 -19.03 17.30 -15.25
CA LYS A 402 -17.66 16.85 -15.00
C LYS A 402 -17.27 17.13 -13.56
N TYR A 403 -16.58 16.16 -12.95
CA TYR A 403 -16.18 16.22 -11.55
C TYR A 403 -15.09 17.29 -11.31
N ARG A 404 -14.31 17.60 -12.36
CA ARG A 404 -13.42 18.74 -12.59
C ARG A 404 -12.83 19.37 -11.33
N SER A 405 -11.71 18.80 -10.88
CA SER A 405 -11.06 19.20 -9.64
C SER A 405 -10.52 20.64 -9.65
N SER A 406 -11.32 21.58 -9.12
CA SER A 406 -10.86 22.91 -8.72
C SER A 406 -11.32 23.26 -7.29
N ASN A 407 -10.73 22.52 -6.35
CA ASN A 407 -10.80 22.74 -4.89
C ASN A 407 -12.15 22.40 -4.21
N ILE A 408 -13.06 21.73 -4.92
CA ILE A 408 -14.27 21.15 -4.31
C ILE A 408 -13.93 19.78 -3.72
N ALA A 409 -14.39 19.51 -2.50
CA ALA A 409 -14.28 18.19 -1.88
C ALA A 409 -15.26 17.20 -2.52
N PRO A 410 -14.98 15.88 -2.52
CA PRO A 410 -15.98 14.88 -2.89
C PRO A 410 -17.25 15.04 -2.05
N PRO A 411 -18.43 14.67 -2.59
CA PRO A 411 -19.67 14.55 -1.82
C PRO A 411 -19.43 13.75 -0.54
N VAL A 412 -19.96 14.26 0.57
CA VAL A 412 -19.65 13.81 1.92
C VAL A 412 -19.98 12.33 2.06
N ILE A 413 -21.15 11.90 1.60
CA ILE A 413 -21.57 10.50 1.59
C ILE A 413 -20.61 9.57 0.82
N ILE A 414 -19.98 10.02 -0.27
CA ILE A 414 -19.03 9.21 -1.06
C ILE A 414 -17.75 8.97 -0.26
N SER A 415 -17.25 9.98 0.46
CA SER A 415 -16.15 9.78 1.41
C SER A 415 -16.55 8.91 2.59
N ARG A 416 -17.75 9.07 3.14
CA ARG A 416 -18.24 8.21 4.23
C ARG A 416 -18.32 6.73 3.82
N ILE A 417 -18.82 6.44 2.60
CA ILE A 417 -18.87 5.09 2.03
C ILE A 417 -17.47 4.50 1.90
N LEU A 418 -16.49 5.28 1.43
CA LEU A 418 -15.09 4.83 1.36
C LEU A 418 -14.50 4.53 2.75
N TRP A 419 -14.67 5.43 3.72
CA TRP A 419 -14.12 5.22 5.07
C TRP A 419 -14.78 4.04 5.78
N GLU A 420 -16.09 3.82 5.61
CA GLU A 420 -16.76 2.65 6.18
C GLU A 420 -16.37 1.35 5.47
N THR A 421 -16.19 1.37 4.15
CA THR A 421 -15.68 0.21 3.40
C THR A 421 -14.27 -0.16 3.86
N LEU A 422 -13.39 0.83 4.02
CA LEU A 422 -12.03 0.61 4.52
C LEU A 422 -12.00 0.15 5.97
N ARG A 423 -12.96 0.54 6.82
CA ARG A 423 -13.11 0.01 8.19
C ARG A 423 -13.61 -1.44 8.18
N PHE A 424 -14.64 -1.73 7.39
CA PHE A 424 -15.43 -2.96 7.47
C PHE A 424 -14.86 -4.10 6.63
N ASN A 425 -14.38 -3.80 5.42
CA ASN A 425 -13.74 -4.74 4.50
C ASN A 425 -12.40 -4.17 3.97
N PRO A 426 -11.41 -3.91 4.85
CA PRO A 426 -10.09 -3.48 4.41
C PRO A 426 -9.46 -4.54 3.50
N PRO A 427 -8.89 -4.16 2.32
CA PRO A 427 -8.15 -5.11 1.49
C PRO A 427 -6.85 -5.55 2.18
N ILE A 428 -6.25 -4.70 3.03
CA ILE A 428 -5.05 -5.02 3.82
C ILE A 428 -5.41 -5.09 5.31
N ILE A 429 -5.29 -6.28 5.88
CA ILE A 429 -5.79 -6.61 7.23
C ILE A 429 -4.99 -6.00 8.39
N GLY A 430 -3.74 -5.60 8.12
CA GLY A 430 -2.83 -5.05 9.13
C GLY A 430 -1.51 -4.56 8.56
N ASN A 431 -0.71 -3.89 9.41
CA ASN A 431 0.56 -3.27 9.04
C ASN A 431 1.72 -3.78 9.93
N GLY A 432 2.85 -4.14 9.34
CA GLY A 432 4.06 -4.56 10.07
C GLY A 432 5.05 -3.41 10.34
N ARG A 433 5.78 -3.49 11.46
CA ARG A 433 6.92 -2.63 11.83
C ARG A 433 7.99 -3.40 12.60
N ILE A 434 9.26 -3.13 12.34
CA ILE A 434 10.39 -3.58 13.19
C ILE A 434 10.74 -2.42 14.12
N ILE A 435 10.33 -2.51 15.38
CA ILE A 435 10.43 -1.38 16.33
C ILE A 435 11.87 -1.07 16.73
N LYS A 436 12.23 0.21 16.87
CA LYS A 436 13.63 0.66 17.04
C LYS A 436 14.00 1.18 18.42
N SER A 437 13.07 1.10 19.36
CA SER A 437 13.27 1.31 20.79
C SER A 437 12.42 0.30 21.56
N ASP A 438 12.83 -0.03 22.78
CA ASP A 438 11.98 -0.78 23.70
C ASP A 438 10.73 0.06 24.01
N MET A 439 9.56 -0.57 24.12
CA MET A 439 8.28 0.12 24.35
C MET A 439 7.28 -0.75 25.12
N VAL A 440 6.16 -0.17 25.55
CA VAL A 440 5.09 -0.90 26.25
C VAL A 440 3.89 -1.05 25.31
N LEU A 441 3.49 -2.29 25.03
CA LEU A 441 2.29 -2.61 24.24
C LEU A 441 1.39 -3.56 25.06
N GLY A 442 0.09 -3.30 25.14
CA GLY A 442 -0.86 -4.09 25.96
C GLY A 442 -0.47 -4.25 27.45
N GLY A 443 0.33 -3.32 27.99
CA GLY A 443 0.88 -3.41 29.35
C GLY A 443 2.09 -4.33 29.53
N TYR A 444 2.75 -4.74 28.43
CA TYR A 444 3.97 -5.55 28.42
C TYR A 444 5.17 -4.80 27.84
N ASN A 445 6.36 -4.98 28.40
CA ASN A 445 7.61 -4.49 27.79
C ASN A 445 7.95 -5.32 26.55
N VAL A 446 8.06 -4.68 25.39
CA VAL A 446 8.44 -5.29 24.11
C VAL A 446 9.83 -4.78 23.70
N PRO A 447 10.84 -5.66 23.52
CA PRO A 447 12.19 -5.24 23.14
C PRO A 447 12.27 -4.67 21.72
N LYS A 448 13.20 -3.74 21.49
CA LYS A 448 13.60 -3.29 20.16
C LYS A 448 14.02 -4.45 19.25
N GLU A 449 13.94 -4.21 17.95
CA GLU A 449 14.13 -5.19 16.87
C GLU A 449 13.09 -6.34 16.84
N THR A 450 12.04 -6.27 17.66
CA THR A 450 10.84 -7.11 17.52
C THR A 450 10.03 -6.69 16.30
N ASN A 451 9.50 -7.67 15.55
CA ASN A 451 8.52 -7.42 14.48
C ASN A 451 7.12 -7.35 15.09
N VAL A 452 6.46 -6.21 14.97
CA VAL A 452 5.12 -5.93 15.50
C VAL A 452 4.11 -5.82 14.36
N ILE A 453 3.01 -6.55 14.46
CA ILE A 453 1.90 -6.58 13.51
C ILE A 453 0.71 -5.83 14.12
N LEU A 454 0.25 -4.80 13.43
CA LEU A 454 -0.85 -3.91 13.82
C LEU A 454 -2.13 -4.36 13.10
N HIS A 455 -3.00 -5.12 13.76
CA HIS A 455 -4.18 -5.74 13.16
C HIS A 455 -5.34 -4.77 12.97
N PHE A 456 -5.22 -3.92 11.95
CA PHE A 456 -6.20 -2.90 11.60
C PHE A 456 -7.62 -3.44 11.43
N GLN A 457 -7.81 -4.60 10.78
CA GLN A 457 -9.15 -5.17 10.60
C GLN A 457 -9.81 -5.52 11.94
N VAL A 458 -9.05 -6.12 12.88
CA VAL A 458 -9.60 -6.51 14.19
C VAL A 458 -9.90 -5.27 15.04
N ALA A 459 -8.97 -4.31 15.12
CA ALA A 459 -9.19 -3.04 15.82
C ALA A 459 -10.40 -2.25 15.27
N SER A 460 -10.69 -2.41 13.98
CA SER A 460 -11.83 -1.78 13.31
C SER A 460 -13.19 -2.43 13.61
N LEU A 461 -13.20 -3.57 14.32
CA LEU A 461 -14.40 -4.30 14.73
C LEU A 461 -14.68 -4.22 16.25
N LEU A 462 -13.95 -3.38 17.00
CA LEU A 462 -14.12 -3.23 18.45
C LEU A 462 -15.12 -2.11 18.81
N GLU A 463 -16.06 -2.42 19.70
CA GLU A 463 -17.14 -1.51 20.13
C GLU A 463 -16.62 -0.24 20.83
N GLU A 464 -15.47 -0.33 21.52
CA GLU A 464 -14.80 0.83 22.14
C GLU A 464 -14.37 1.91 21.14
N PHE A 465 -14.21 1.54 19.86
CA PHE A 465 -13.79 2.44 18.79
C PHE A 465 -14.91 2.80 17.81
N TYR A 466 -15.88 1.91 17.60
CA TYR A 466 -17.02 2.11 16.70
C TYR A 466 -18.26 1.37 17.24
N SER A 467 -19.35 2.08 17.52
CA SER A 467 -20.65 1.49 17.88
C SER A 467 -21.23 0.62 16.76
N ASP A 468 -21.94 -0.46 17.08
CA ASP A 468 -22.43 -1.44 16.10
C ASP A 468 -21.38 -1.80 15.04
N PRO A 469 -20.17 -2.28 15.44
CA PRO A 469 -19.03 -2.38 14.54
C PRO A 469 -19.24 -3.41 13.42
N LEU A 470 -20.12 -4.39 13.65
CA LEU A 470 -20.53 -5.40 12.67
C LEU A 470 -21.55 -4.87 11.65
N LYS A 471 -22.06 -3.63 11.81
CA LYS A 471 -22.97 -3.00 10.85
C LYS A 471 -22.21 -1.98 9.98
N PHE A 472 -22.37 -2.11 8.66
CA PHE A 472 -21.98 -1.09 7.69
C PHE A 472 -22.86 0.15 7.86
N ASN A 473 -22.31 1.25 8.35
CA ASN A 473 -22.99 2.52 8.59
C ASN A 473 -22.06 3.71 8.26
N PRO A 474 -22.05 4.22 7.03
CA PRO A 474 -21.26 5.38 6.62
C PRO A 474 -21.51 6.63 7.47
N ASN A 475 -22.72 6.82 7.99
CA ASN A 475 -23.08 8.00 8.76
C ASN A 475 -22.35 8.09 10.12
N ARG A 476 -21.67 7.02 10.57
CA ARG A 476 -20.75 7.11 11.73
C ARG A 476 -19.62 8.13 11.51
N PHE A 477 -19.23 8.42 10.27
CA PHE A 477 -18.22 9.44 9.93
C PHE A 477 -18.76 10.88 9.91
N GLU A 478 -19.92 11.12 10.53
CA GLU A 478 -20.32 12.46 11.00
C GLU A 478 -19.59 12.87 12.28
N SER A 479 -19.37 11.93 13.19
CA SER A 479 -18.86 12.19 14.54
C SER A 479 -17.58 11.41 14.90
N THR A 480 -17.29 10.31 14.21
CA THR A 480 -16.08 9.50 14.47
C THR A 480 -14.85 10.02 13.73
N ASN A 481 -13.69 9.87 14.38
CA ASN A 481 -12.45 10.44 13.87
C ASN A 481 -11.84 9.59 12.75
N VAL A 482 -11.87 10.12 11.53
CA VAL A 482 -11.28 9.53 10.30
C VAL A 482 -9.79 9.17 10.46
N GLU A 483 -9.06 9.82 11.36
CA GLU A 483 -7.67 9.47 11.71
C GLU A 483 -7.49 8.05 12.26
N ARG A 484 -8.55 7.40 12.79
CA ARG A 484 -8.50 5.97 13.14
C ARG A 484 -8.47 5.12 11.87
N VAL A 485 -9.43 5.29 10.96
CA VAL A 485 -9.49 4.50 9.71
C VAL A 485 -8.28 4.75 8.80
N ARG A 486 -7.75 5.97 8.76
CA ARG A 486 -6.54 6.31 7.99
C ARG A 486 -5.33 5.43 8.32
N LYS A 487 -5.29 4.79 9.49
CA LYS A 487 -4.27 3.79 9.86
C LYS A 487 -4.24 2.54 8.96
N VAL A 488 -5.29 2.25 8.19
CA VAL A 488 -5.28 1.18 7.17
C VAL A 488 -4.14 1.36 6.17
N PHE A 489 -3.89 2.62 5.78
CA PHE A 489 -2.80 3.01 4.88
C PHE A 489 -1.42 3.00 5.57
N GLY A 490 -1.34 2.71 6.87
CA GLY A 490 -0.15 2.87 7.68
C GLY A 490 0.19 4.34 7.96
N VAL A 491 0.83 4.60 9.10
CA VAL A 491 1.24 5.96 9.50
C VAL A 491 2.77 6.07 9.50
N GLY A 492 3.28 7.30 9.42
CA GLY A 492 4.68 7.61 9.62
C GLY A 492 5.49 7.88 8.33
N PRO A 493 6.69 8.47 8.47
CA PRO A 493 7.55 8.85 7.36
C PRO A 493 7.98 7.62 6.55
N ALA A 494 8.03 7.75 5.23
CA ALA A 494 8.47 6.74 4.25
C ALA A 494 7.77 5.36 4.25
N ARG A 495 6.93 5.02 5.25
CA ARG A 495 6.20 3.74 5.35
C ARG A 495 4.67 3.82 5.37
N ALA A 496 4.07 5.02 5.43
CA ALA A 496 2.66 5.20 5.05
C ALA A 496 2.44 4.91 3.55
N CYS A 497 1.25 4.51 3.13
CA CYS A 497 0.94 4.15 1.74
C CYS A 497 1.29 5.29 0.78
N ILE A 498 2.04 4.96 -0.28
CA ILE A 498 2.50 5.95 -1.25
C ILE A 498 1.40 6.36 -2.25
N GLY A 499 0.48 5.43 -2.54
CA GLY A 499 -0.66 5.63 -3.43
C GLY A 499 -1.91 6.21 -2.76
N VAL A 500 -1.87 6.59 -1.47
CA VAL A 500 -3.08 6.98 -0.70
C VAL A 500 -3.90 8.08 -1.38
N GLY A 501 -3.25 9.13 -1.90
CA GLY A 501 -3.92 10.22 -2.62
C GLY A 501 -4.42 9.84 -4.02
N PHE A 502 -3.83 8.81 -4.64
CA PHE A 502 -4.31 8.22 -5.90
C PHE A 502 -5.55 7.37 -5.63
N ALA A 503 -5.42 6.36 -4.76
CA ALA A 503 -6.48 5.42 -4.42
C ALA A 503 -7.76 6.10 -3.91
N ILE A 504 -7.65 7.02 -2.93
CA ILE A 504 -8.82 7.74 -2.40
C ILE A 504 -9.57 8.48 -3.53
N ASN A 505 -8.83 9.16 -4.42
CA ASN A 505 -9.46 9.97 -5.45
C ASN A 505 -10.02 9.15 -6.62
N THR A 506 -9.35 8.07 -7.05
CA THR A 506 -9.91 7.17 -8.08
C THR A 506 -11.12 6.39 -7.57
N ILE A 507 -11.12 5.95 -6.29
CA ILE A 507 -12.28 5.28 -5.69
C ILE A 507 -13.46 6.26 -5.55
N HIS A 508 -13.24 7.47 -5.04
CA HIS A 508 -14.30 8.49 -5.00
C HIS A 508 -14.91 8.75 -6.38
N LEU A 509 -14.07 8.89 -7.42
CA LEU A 509 -14.51 9.14 -8.79
C LEU A 509 -15.41 8.02 -9.32
N ILE A 510 -14.98 6.76 -9.22
CA ILE A 510 -15.77 5.65 -9.77
C ILE A 510 -17.03 5.37 -8.94
N LEU A 511 -16.99 5.45 -7.61
CA LEU A 511 -18.19 5.28 -6.77
C LEU A 511 -19.25 6.34 -7.09
N LEU A 512 -18.84 7.60 -7.26
CA LEU A 512 -19.72 8.68 -7.70
C LEU A 512 -20.32 8.42 -9.08
N LYS A 513 -19.51 7.97 -10.07
CA LYS A 513 -20.03 7.67 -11.42
C LYS A 513 -20.98 6.47 -11.42
N MET A 514 -20.68 5.41 -10.66
CA MET A 514 -21.54 4.23 -10.51
C MET A 514 -22.89 4.63 -9.90
N LEU A 515 -22.89 5.36 -8.78
CA LEU A 515 -24.11 5.80 -8.08
C LEU A 515 -24.94 6.81 -8.89
N ARG A 516 -24.32 7.61 -9.76
CA ARG A 516 -25.04 8.55 -10.66
C ARG A 516 -25.62 7.87 -11.91
N ASN A 517 -25.11 6.69 -12.30
CA ASN A 517 -25.53 5.98 -13.52
C ASN A 517 -26.39 4.73 -13.28
N PHE A 518 -26.31 4.08 -12.13
CA PHE A 518 -26.96 2.79 -11.89
C PHE A 518 -27.71 2.73 -10.54
N ASP A 519 -28.84 2.02 -10.53
CA ASP A 519 -29.32 1.33 -9.33
C ASP A 519 -28.72 -0.07 -9.28
N PHE A 520 -28.23 -0.49 -8.11
CA PHE A 520 -27.62 -1.80 -7.95
C PHE A 520 -28.06 -2.50 -6.66
N SER A 521 -28.22 -3.82 -6.72
CA SER A 521 -28.64 -4.67 -5.59
C SER A 521 -27.85 -5.97 -5.54
N TYR A 522 -27.87 -6.60 -4.36
CA TYR A 522 -27.27 -7.90 -4.13
C TYR A 522 -28.15 -8.74 -3.22
N ASP A 523 -28.60 -9.88 -3.73
CA ASP A 523 -29.59 -10.72 -3.07
C ASP A 523 -28.97 -12.02 -2.51
N GLY A 524 -27.68 -12.27 -2.78
CA GLY A 524 -26.97 -13.52 -2.44
C GLY A 524 -26.52 -13.67 -0.98
N GLY A 525 -27.06 -12.87 -0.06
CA GLY A 525 -26.79 -12.98 1.38
C GLY A 525 -25.42 -12.44 1.83
N GLU A 526 -24.69 -13.26 2.58
CA GLU A 526 -23.34 -12.95 3.10
C GLU A 526 -22.30 -13.68 2.25
N ILE A 527 -21.27 -12.98 1.77
CA ILE A 527 -20.19 -13.59 0.98
C ILE A 527 -19.08 -14.16 1.87
N ALA A 528 -18.58 -15.35 1.51
CA ALA A 528 -17.33 -15.86 2.04
C ALA A 528 -16.16 -15.01 1.51
N MET A 529 -15.17 -14.76 2.36
CA MET A 529 -13.95 -14.02 2.04
C MET A 529 -12.75 -14.96 2.08
N ILE A 530 -11.67 -14.55 1.42
CA ILE A 530 -10.38 -15.25 1.43
C ILE A 530 -9.24 -14.22 1.49
N ASN A 531 -8.10 -14.58 2.07
CA ASN A 531 -6.91 -13.74 2.05
C ASN A 531 -5.84 -14.29 1.08
N ARG A 532 -5.49 -13.52 0.05
CA ARG A 532 -4.35 -13.78 -0.85
C ARG A 532 -3.38 -12.60 -0.80
N LEU A 533 -2.80 -12.37 0.39
CA LEU A 533 -2.30 -11.07 0.87
C LEU A 533 -3.41 -10.03 1.07
N HIS A 534 -4.27 -9.89 0.06
CA HIS A 534 -5.46 -9.06 0.07
C HIS A 534 -6.70 -9.84 0.54
N ASN A 535 -7.59 -9.20 1.29
CA ASN A 535 -8.95 -9.72 1.48
C ASN A 535 -9.78 -9.51 0.22
N GLU A 536 -10.34 -10.60 -0.31
CA GLU A 536 -11.20 -10.61 -1.49
C GLU A 536 -12.31 -11.66 -1.33
N PRO A 537 -13.41 -11.61 -2.11
CA PRO A 537 -14.43 -12.65 -2.10
C PRO A 537 -13.84 -14.02 -2.47
N GLU A 538 -14.27 -15.09 -1.80
CA GLU A 538 -13.87 -16.47 -2.13
C GLU A 538 -14.32 -16.88 -3.54
N LYS A 539 -15.45 -16.31 -3.99
CA LYS A 539 -16.17 -16.68 -5.23
C LYS A 539 -16.54 -15.43 -6.04
N PRO A 540 -16.68 -15.53 -7.37
CA PRO A 540 -17.15 -14.46 -8.24
C PRO A 540 -18.38 -13.72 -7.70
N LEU A 541 -18.29 -12.39 -7.61
CA LEU A 541 -19.34 -11.54 -7.07
C LEU A 541 -20.10 -10.83 -8.20
N PHE A 542 -21.31 -11.34 -8.47
CA PHE A 542 -22.27 -10.73 -9.37
C PHE A 542 -23.11 -9.70 -8.62
N LEU A 543 -23.23 -8.48 -9.15
CA LEU A 543 -24.20 -7.49 -8.69
C LEU A 543 -25.29 -7.32 -9.76
N LYS A 544 -26.55 -7.16 -9.33
CA LYS A 544 -27.65 -6.75 -10.21
C LYS A 544 -27.54 -5.26 -10.43
N LEU A 545 -27.39 -4.81 -11.67
CA LEU A 545 -27.27 -3.41 -12.06
C LEU A 545 -28.38 -3.06 -13.05
N LYS A 546 -28.98 -1.88 -12.88
CA LYS A 546 -29.93 -1.27 -13.82
C LYS A 546 -29.53 0.17 -14.10
N PRO A 547 -29.39 0.60 -15.36
CA PRO A 547 -29.14 2.01 -15.67
C PRO A 547 -30.28 2.91 -15.16
N LEU A 548 -29.91 4.05 -14.58
CA LEU A 548 -30.84 5.10 -14.22
C LEU A 548 -31.23 5.92 -15.48
N PRO A 549 -32.46 6.46 -15.53
CA PRO A 549 -32.82 7.53 -16.47
C PRO A 549 -31.83 8.71 -16.44
N GLU A 550 -31.86 9.56 -17.47
CA GLU A 550 -30.95 10.71 -17.64
C GLU A 550 -31.03 11.74 -16.50
#